data_AF-A0ABD3ACW6-F1
#
_entry.id   AF-A0ABD3ACW6-F1
#
_cell.length_a   1.000
_cell.length_b   1.000
_cell.length_c   1.000
_cell.angle_alpha   90.00
_cell.angle_beta   90.00
_cell.angle_gamma   90.00
#
_symmetry.space_group_name_H-M   'P 1'
#
loop_
_entity.id
_entity.type
_entity.pdbx_description
1 polymer ?
#
loop_
_entity_poly.entity_id
_entity_poly.type
_entity_poly.pdbx_seq_one_letter_code
_entity_poly.pdbx_strand_id
1 'polypeptide(L)'
;MTISDNTGYLNLMASGQEAEKLSISVGQLQQAYQQNADQTTNIQAAVQGKLLLYFLKNYTPHIKVPRNTNHSVVTAYAIEEVPNVQNPLNYFINEVEEARLSNN
;
A
#
# COMPACT_ATOMS: atom_id res chain seq x y z
N MET A 1 0.14 1.28 8.45
CA MET A 1 0.30 0.40 7.27
C MET A 1 1.78 0.18 7.05
N THR A 2 2.15 -1.00 6.58
CA THR A 2 3.54 -1.33 6.26
C THR A 2 3.62 -1.54 4.76
N ILE A 3 4.53 -0.82 4.11
CA ILE A 3 4.87 -1.04 2.70
C ILE A 3 6.23 -1.70 2.64
N SER A 4 6.50 -2.41 1.55
CA SER A 4 7.79 -3.06 1.31
C SER A 4 8.22 -2.91 -0.13
N ASP A 5 9.51 -2.76 -0.33
CA ASP A 5 10.18 -2.82 -1.63
C ASP A 5 11.39 -3.77 -1.53
N ASN A 6 12.27 -3.75 -2.54
CA ASN A 6 13.50 -4.53 -2.56
C ASN A 6 14.55 -4.08 -1.53
N THR A 7 14.40 -2.90 -0.93
CA THR A 7 15.32 -2.33 0.06
C THR A 7 14.89 -2.61 1.51
N GLY A 8 13.62 -2.92 1.73
CA GLY A 8 13.11 -3.30 3.05
C GLY A 8 11.64 -2.95 3.24
N TYR A 9 11.29 -2.58 4.47
CA TYR A 9 9.93 -2.21 4.85
C TYR A 9 9.88 -0.87 5.54
N LEU A 10 8.77 -0.15 5.34
CA LEU A 10 8.52 1.14 5.96
C LEU A 10 7.13 1.18 6.59
N ASN A 11 7.07 1.62 7.84
CA ASN A 11 5.81 1.88 8.53
C ASN A 11 5.37 3.32 8.29
N LEU A 12 4.13 3.47 7.82
CA LEU A 12 3.54 4.75 7.44
C LEU A 12 2.10 4.89 7.94
N MET A 13 1.68 6.15 8.05
CA MET A 13 0.31 6.55 8.38
C MET A 13 -0.37 7.15 7.14
N ALA A 14 -1.47 6.54 6.70
CA ALA A 14 -2.43 7.17 5.80
C ALA A 14 -3.66 7.62 6.61
N SER A 15 -4.29 8.72 6.22
CA SER A 15 -5.46 9.27 6.90
C SER A 15 -6.45 9.87 5.91
N GLY A 16 -7.73 9.92 6.28
CA GLY A 16 -8.78 10.52 5.46
C GLY A 16 -8.89 9.85 4.10
N GLN A 17 -9.05 10.64 3.05
CA GLN A 17 -9.25 10.16 1.67
C GLN A 17 -8.12 9.25 1.18
N GLU A 18 -6.87 9.47 1.58
CA GLU A 18 -5.77 8.61 1.17
C GLU A 18 -5.82 7.23 1.84
N ALA A 19 -6.32 7.15 3.08
CA ALA A 19 -6.53 5.86 3.72
C ALA A 19 -7.64 5.06 3.02
N GLU A 20 -8.71 5.73 2.60
CA GLU A 20 -9.81 5.10 1.86
C GLU A 20 -9.38 4.63 0.48
N LYS A 21 -8.61 5.45 -0.27
CA LYS A 21 -8.06 5.07 -1.58
C LYS A 21 -7.17 3.82 -1.51
N LEU A 22 -6.39 3.70 -0.44
CA LEU A 22 -5.42 2.62 -0.25
C LEU A 22 -6.04 1.33 0.33
N SER A 23 -7.28 1.37 0.77
CA SER A 23 -7.90 0.30 1.53
C SER A 23 -9.39 0.21 1.21
N ILE A 24 -10.23 0.13 2.24
CA ILE A 24 -11.69 0.06 2.17
C ILE A 24 -12.27 1.41 2.59
N SER A 25 -13.32 1.85 1.90
CA SER A 25 -14.05 3.07 2.29
C SER A 25 -14.67 2.95 3.68
N VAL A 26 -14.83 4.08 4.38
CA VAL A 26 -15.45 4.10 5.72
C VAL A 26 -16.85 3.47 5.71
N GLY A 27 -17.63 3.69 4.65
CA GLY A 27 -18.97 3.10 4.51
C GLY A 27 -18.94 1.58 4.42
N GLN A 28 -18.01 1.01 3.65
CA GLN A 28 -17.84 -0.45 3.56
C GLN A 28 -17.34 -1.06 4.87
N LEU A 29 -16.45 -0.37 5.60
CA LEU A 29 -16.03 -0.80 6.94
C LEU A 29 -17.20 -0.81 7.92
N GLN A 30 -18.04 0.23 7.89
CA GLN A 30 -19.22 0.33 8.73
C GLN A 30 -20.25 -0.76 8.41
N GLN A 31 -20.45 -1.09 7.13
CA GLN A 31 -21.30 -2.20 6.72
C GLN A 31 -20.76 -3.55 7.20
N ALA A 32 -19.46 -3.80 7.02
CA ALA A 32 -18.82 -5.03 7.50
C ALA A 32 -18.93 -5.17 9.02
N TYR A 33 -18.79 -4.06 9.75
CA TYR A 33 -18.99 -4.02 11.21
C TYR A 33 -20.41 -4.42 11.60
N GLN A 34 -21.42 -3.86 10.93
CA GLN A 34 -22.83 -4.19 11.19
C GLN A 34 -23.17 -5.66 10.89
N GLN A 35 -22.45 -6.27 9.95
CA GLN A 35 -22.64 -7.67 9.55
C GLN A 35 -21.84 -8.66 10.41
N ASN A 36 -21.10 -8.20 11.43
CA ASN A 36 -20.14 -9.02 12.19
C ASN A 36 -19.13 -9.76 11.29
N ALA A 37 -18.81 -9.20 10.13
CA ALA A 37 -17.82 -9.77 9.23
C ALA A 37 -16.40 -9.43 9.72
N ASP A 38 -15.44 -10.33 9.51
CA ASP A 38 -14.04 -10.05 9.82
C ASP A 38 -13.51 -8.95 8.91
N GLN A 39 -13.34 -7.76 9.49
CA GLN A 39 -12.84 -6.58 8.80
C GLN A 39 -11.38 -6.74 8.38
N THR A 40 -10.61 -7.58 9.09
CA THR A 40 -9.18 -7.77 8.85
C THR A 40 -8.94 -8.43 7.50
N THR A 41 -9.69 -9.49 7.21
CA THR A 41 -9.61 -10.24 5.95
C THR A 41 -9.98 -9.35 4.76
N ASN A 42 -11.03 -8.53 4.89
CA ASN A 42 -11.44 -7.62 3.82
C ASN A 42 -10.37 -6.53 3.56
N ILE A 43 -9.83 -5.93 4.62
CA ILE A 43 -8.78 -4.91 4.51
C ILE A 43 -7.53 -5.51 3.86
N GLN A 44 -7.12 -6.71 4.27
CA GLN A 44 -5.98 -7.39 3.65
C GLN A 44 -6.20 -7.63 2.16
N ALA A 45 -7.36 -8.18 1.77
CA ALA A 45 -7.68 -8.43 0.37
C ALA A 45 -7.68 -7.14 -0.48
N ALA A 46 -8.07 -6.01 0.10
CA ALA A 46 -8.08 -4.72 -0.61
C ALA A 46 -6.68 -4.13 -0.85
N VAL A 47 -5.67 -4.54 -0.08
CA VAL A 47 -4.33 -3.93 -0.09
C VAL A 47 -3.28 -4.87 -0.70
N GLN A 48 -3.48 -6.19 -0.61
CA GLN A 48 -2.51 -7.18 -1.10
C GLN A 48 -2.35 -7.15 -2.62
N GLY A 49 -1.11 -7.29 -3.09
CA GLY A 49 -0.79 -7.43 -4.52
C GLY A 49 -0.79 -6.12 -5.33
N LYS A 50 -1.02 -4.96 -4.69
CA LYS A 50 -1.03 -3.67 -5.39
C LYS A 50 0.36 -3.05 -5.43
N LEU A 51 0.79 -2.64 -6.62
CA LEU A 51 1.98 -1.81 -6.79
C LEU A 51 1.57 -0.34 -6.84
N LEU A 52 2.11 0.44 -5.90
CA LEU A 52 1.67 1.81 -5.65
C LEU A 52 2.87 2.75 -5.58
N LEU A 53 2.73 3.93 -6.18
CA LEU A 53 3.65 5.06 -6.02
C LEU A 53 3.19 5.89 -4.82
N TYR A 54 4.04 6.02 -3.81
CA TYR A 54 3.74 6.79 -2.60
C TYR A 54 4.47 8.12 -2.56
N PHE A 55 3.72 9.19 -2.26
CA PHE A 55 4.28 10.49 -1.91
C PHE A 55 4.19 10.65 -0.39
N LEU A 56 5.35 10.71 0.26
CA LEU A 56 5.47 10.70 1.71
C LEU A 56 5.97 12.05 2.23
N LYS A 57 5.53 12.42 3.44
CA LYS A 57 6.14 13.49 4.24
C LYS A 57 6.63 12.93 5.57
N ASN A 58 7.71 13.50 6.08
CA ASN A 58 8.16 13.21 7.43
C ASN A 58 7.07 13.63 8.43
N TYR A 59 6.89 12.79 9.42
CA TYR A 59 5.92 13.02 10.45
C TYR A 59 6.42 14.07 11.46
N THR A 60 5.63 15.13 11.67
CA THR A 60 5.88 16.14 12.71
C THR A 60 4.99 15.84 13.91
N PRO A 61 5.53 15.73 15.14
CA PRO A 61 4.84 15.15 16.30
C PRO A 61 3.76 16.08 16.87
N HIS A 62 2.56 16.04 16.31
CA HIS A 62 1.38 16.74 16.84
C HIS A 62 0.15 15.82 17.02
N ILE A 63 0.27 14.54 16.69
CA ILE A 63 -0.80 13.54 16.68
C ILE A 63 -0.26 12.23 17.27
N LYS A 64 -1.08 11.46 17.99
CA LYS A 64 -0.68 10.12 18.42
C LYS A 64 -0.60 9.20 17.20
N VAL A 65 0.61 8.79 16.82
CA VAL A 65 0.85 7.80 15.76
C VAL A 65 1.31 6.46 16.34
N PRO A 66 1.02 5.33 15.66
CA PRO A 66 1.56 4.04 16.05
C PRO A 66 3.09 4.07 16.14
N ARG A 67 3.67 3.29 17.07
CA ARG A 67 5.14 3.23 17.26
C ARG A 67 5.85 2.93 15.93
N ASN A 68 7.02 3.56 15.75
CA ASN A 68 7.87 3.46 14.55
C ASN A 68 7.25 3.99 13.25
N THR A 69 6.22 4.84 13.34
CA THR A 69 5.66 5.53 12.17
C THR A 69 6.29 6.91 12.02
N ASN A 70 7.24 7.03 11.10
CA ASN A 70 7.99 8.28 10.88
C ASN A 70 7.53 9.04 9.63
N HIS A 71 6.60 8.47 8.86
CA HIS A 71 6.14 9.04 7.60
C HIS A 71 4.61 9.01 7.50
N SER A 72 4.06 10.06 6.89
CA SER A 72 2.65 10.15 6.55
C SER A 72 2.48 10.16 5.03
N VAL A 73 1.48 9.46 4.54
CA VAL A 73 1.10 9.46 3.12
C VAL A 73 0.43 10.79 2.81
N VAL A 74 1.01 11.54 1.88
CA VAL A 74 0.42 12.73 1.28
C VAL A 74 -0.53 12.32 0.18
N THR A 75 -0.07 11.42 -0.70
CA THR A 75 -0.94 10.75 -1.68
C THR A 75 -0.33 9.45 -2.19
N ALA A 76 -1.13 8.62 -2.87
CA ALA A 76 -0.66 7.44 -3.55
C ALA A 76 -1.40 7.22 -4.89
N TYR A 77 -0.70 6.63 -5.86
CA TYR A 77 -1.24 6.28 -7.17
C TYR A 77 -0.96 4.80 -7.46
N ALA A 78 -1.93 4.11 -8.06
CA ALA A 78 -1.68 2.78 -8.58
C ALA A 78 -0.79 2.90 -9.83
N ILE A 79 0.31 2.15 -9.83
CA ILE A 79 1.19 2.06 -11.00
C ILE A 79 0.63 0.98 -11.93
N GLU A 80 0.28 -0.19 -11.38
CA GLU A 80 -0.36 -1.31 -12.08
C GLU A 80 -1.15 -2.21 -11.09
N GLU A 81 -2.30 -2.74 -11.53
CA GLU A 81 -2.94 -3.88 -10.86
C GLU A 81 -2.24 -5.15 -11.35
N VAL A 82 -1.23 -5.60 -10.62
CA VAL A 82 -0.48 -6.78 -11.04
C VAL A 82 -1.35 -8.02 -10.78
N PRO A 83 -1.75 -8.80 -11.80
CA PRO A 83 -2.64 -9.92 -11.61
C PRO A 83 -1.90 -11.00 -10.79
N ASN A 84 -2.27 -11.11 -9.51
CA ASN A 84 -1.98 -12.24 -8.65
C ASN A 84 -0.50 -12.71 -8.67
N VAL A 85 0.44 -11.78 -8.44
CA VAL A 85 1.85 -12.16 -8.37
C VAL A 85 2.13 -12.79 -7.00
N GLN A 86 2.41 -14.09 -7.01
CA GLN A 86 2.93 -14.81 -5.83
C GLN A 86 4.25 -14.21 -5.30
N ASN A 87 4.90 -13.32 -6.05
CA ASN A 87 6.07 -12.55 -5.61
C ASN A 87 6.31 -11.27 -6.47
N PRO A 88 5.84 -10.08 -6.05
CA PRO A 88 5.96 -8.82 -6.82
C PRO A 88 7.41 -8.39 -7.11
N LEU A 89 8.41 -8.98 -6.44
CA LEU A 89 9.82 -8.71 -6.68
C LEU A 89 10.33 -9.22 -8.04
N ASN A 90 9.74 -10.27 -8.60
CA ASN A 90 10.18 -10.83 -9.88
C ASN A 90 9.75 -9.97 -11.10
N TYR A 91 8.72 -9.15 -10.95
CA TYR A 91 8.22 -8.30 -12.04
C TYR A 91 9.26 -7.24 -12.45
N PHE A 92 9.86 -6.57 -11.46
CA PHE A 92 10.89 -5.57 -11.69
C PHE A 92 12.20 -6.15 -12.25
N ILE A 93 12.55 -7.39 -11.89
CA ILE A 93 13.75 -8.05 -12.43
C ILE A 93 13.54 -8.33 -13.93
N ASN A 94 12.36 -8.81 -14.31
CA ASN A 94 12.04 -9.14 -15.69
C ASN A 94 11.97 -7.89 -16.59
N GLU A 95 11.33 -6.80 -16.15
CA GLU A 95 11.27 -5.57 -16.96
C GLU A 95 12.67 -4.93 -17.17
N VAL A 96 13.53 -4.97 -16.14
CA VAL A 96 14.90 -4.44 -16.26
C VAL A 96 15.76 -5.33 -17.17
N GLU A 97 15.55 -6.65 -17.17
CA GLU A 97 16.23 -7.55 -18.11
C GLU A 97 15.70 -7.40 -19.55
N GLU A 98 14.40 -7.26 -19.76
CA GLU A 98 13.80 -7.02 -21.08
C GLU A 98 14.21 -5.65 -21.66
N ALA A 99 14.28 -4.60 -20.83
CA ALA A 99 14.80 -3.30 -21.22
C ALA A 99 16.31 -3.34 -21.54
N ARG A 100 17.07 -4.25 -20.93
CA ARG A 100 18.49 -4.48 -21.26
C ARG A 100 18.66 -5.26 -22.57
N LEU A 101 17.82 -6.25 -22.83
CA LEU A 101 17.88 -7.09 -24.02
C LEU A 101 17.39 -6.38 -25.29
N SER A 102 16.49 -5.39 -25.15
CA SER A 102 15.99 -4.58 -26.28
C SER A 102 16.92 -3.42 -26.70
N ASN A 103 17.97 -3.15 -25.92
CA ASN A 103 18.98 -2.11 -26.20
C ASN A 103 20.31 -2.69 -26.74
N ASN A 104 20.34 -3.97 -27.12
CA ASN A 104 21.42 -4.64 -27.85
C ASN A 104 20.93 -5.13 -29.20
#